data_AF-A0A936DT82-F1
#
_entry.id   AF-A0A936DT82-F1
#
_cell.length_a   1.000
_cell.length_b   1.000
_cell.length_c   1.000
_cell.angle_alpha   90.00
_cell.angle_beta   90.00
_cell.angle_gamma   90.00
#
_symmetry.space_group_name_H-M   'P 1'
#
loop_
_entity.id
_entity.type
_entity.pdbx_description
1 polymer ?
#
loop_
_entity_poly.entity_id
_entity_poly.type
_entity_poly.pdbx_seq_one_letter_code
_entity_poly.pdbx_strand_id
1 'polypeptide(L)'
;MRSRVVTFSFRTDVSGERQDQILNEIAGWKQIEGASHLNRDAKLGLLQRLCYAYVSHDADTDDVVRRLNEFPEIETASEPPRRHL
;
A
#
# COMPACT_ATOMS: atom_id res chain seq x y z
N MET A 1 14.04 14.88 -6.07
CA MET A 1 13.80 13.46 -6.40
C MET A 1 12.33 13.16 -6.19
N ARG A 2 11.65 12.46 -7.10
CA ARG A 2 10.24 12.08 -6.95
C ARG A 2 10.18 10.65 -6.39
N SER A 3 9.73 10.47 -5.15
CA SER A 3 9.44 9.14 -4.59
C SER A 3 8.33 8.49 -5.41
N ARG A 4 8.43 7.18 -5.64
CA ARG A 4 7.40 6.40 -6.33
C ARG A 4 6.36 5.96 -5.31
N VAL A 5 5.13 5.77 -5.77
CA VAL A 5 4.02 5.38 -4.89
C VAL A 5 3.43 4.10 -5.42
N VAL A 6 3.14 3.17 -4.51
CA VAL A 6 2.27 2.03 -4.78
C VAL A 6 1.02 2.19 -3.95
N THR A 7 -0.14 1.93 -4.55
CA THR A 7 -1.43 1.91 -3.87
C THR A 7 -1.90 0.48 -3.74
N PHE A 8 -2.51 0.13 -2.61
CA PHE A 8 -3.07 -1.19 -2.40
C PHE A 8 -4.31 -1.12 -1.51
N SER A 9 -5.10 -2.19 -1.52
CA SER A 9 -6.33 -2.29 -0.73
C SER A 9 -6.35 -3.57 0.08
N PHE A 10 -6.76 -3.49 1.34
CA PHE A 10 -7.05 -4.68 2.14
C PHE A 10 -8.38 -5.31 1.74
N ARG A 11 -8.50 -6.63 1.89
CA ARG A 11 -9.79 -7.33 1.77
C ARG A 11 -10.78 -6.86 2.83
N THR A 12 -12.07 -7.09 2.57
CA THR A 12 -13.17 -6.61 3.44
C THR A 12 -13.21 -7.26 4.83
N ASP A 13 -12.62 -8.45 4.96
CA ASP A 13 -12.61 -9.27 6.18
C ASP A 13 -11.40 -8.99 7.09
N VAL A 14 -10.45 -8.16 6.66
CA VAL A 14 -9.26 -7.82 7.44
C VAL A 14 -9.61 -6.78 8.49
N SER A 15 -9.42 -7.11 9.76
CA SER A 15 -9.68 -6.19 10.88
C SER A 15 -8.72 -4.98 10.86
N GLY A 16 -9.15 -3.84 11.38
CA GLY A 16 -8.31 -2.63 11.43
C GLY A 16 -6.99 -2.83 12.17
N GLU A 17 -6.99 -3.64 13.24
CA GLU A 17 -5.77 -4.00 13.97
C GLU A 17 -4.80 -4.81 13.08
N ARG A 18 -5.33 -5.77 12.31
CA ARG A 18 -4.50 -6.54 11.38
C ARG A 18 -3.97 -5.68 10.23
N GLN A 19 -4.76 -4.72 9.75
CA GLN A 19 -4.31 -3.74 8.75
C GLN A 19 -3.15 -2.91 9.29
N ASP A 20 -3.25 -2.38 10.51
CA ASP A 20 -2.19 -1.61 11.17
C ASP A 20 -0.91 -2.46 11.35
N GLN A 21 -1.03 -3.74 11.71
CA GLN A 21 0.12 -4.67 11.79
C GLN A 21 0.81 -4.84 10.43
N ILE A 22 0.04 -5.12 9.37
CA ILE A 22 0.61 -5.31 8.03
C ILE A 22 1.25 -4.02 7.51
N LEU A 23 0.65 -2.85 7.80
CA LEU A 23 1.27 -1.57 7.44
C LEU A 23 2.62 -1.37 8.14
N ASN A 24 2.72 -1.72 9.41
CA ASN A 24 3.99 -1.70 10.14
C ASN A 24 5.01 -2.69 9.56
N GLU A 25 4.57 -3.89 9.16
CA GLU A 25 5.42 -4.88 8.49
C GLU A 25 5.96 -4.33 7.15
N ILE A 26 5.09 -3.73 6.33
CA ILE A 26 5.46 -3.12 5.04
C ILE A 26 6.40 -1.93 5.24
N ALA A 27 6.14 -1.07 6.22
CA ALA A 27 7.01 0.06 6.55
C ALA A 27 8.42 -0.36 7.00
N GLY A 28 8.57 -1.60 7.48
CA GLY A 28 9.88 -2.18 7.82
C GLY A 28 10.69 -2.70 6.63
N TRP A 29 10.15 -2.69 5.41
CA TRP A 29 10.87 -3.16 4.22
C TRP A 29 11.92 -2.15 3.79
N LYS A 30 13.10 -2.64 3.39
CA LYS A 30 14.20 -1.78 2.90
C LYS A 30 13.81 -0.93 1.68
N GLN A 31 12.86 -1.43 0.89
CA GLN A 31 12.36 -0.78 -0.32
C GLN A 31 11.30 0.30 -0.06
N ILE A 32 10.83 0.45 1.19
CA ILE A 32 9.70 1.30 1.54
C ILE A 32 10.19 2.44 2.45
N GLU A 33 9.86 3.67 2.08
CA GLU A 33 10.11 4.88 2.88
C GLU A 33 9.00 5.09 3.93
N GLY A 34 7.80 4.58 3.66
CA GLY A 34 6.68 4.57 4.60
C GLY A 34 5.41 4.01 3.97
N ALA A 35 4.50 3.50 4.80
CA ALA A 35 3.19 3.00 4.38
C ALA A 35 2.09 3.53 5.32
N SER A 36 0.92 3.87 4.77
CA SER A 36 -0.20 4.38 5.55
C SER A 36 -1.55 4.19 4.85
N HIS A 37 -2.63 4.42 5.58
CA HIS A 37 -3.96 4.53 5.01
C HIS A 37 -4.08 5.78 4.16
N LEU A 38 -4.78 5.67 3.03
CA LEU A 38 -5.15 6.80 2.19
C LEU A 38 -6.14 7.72 2.92
N ASN A 39 -7.16 7.13 3.56
CA ASN A 39 -8.12 7.87 4.37
C ASN A 39 -8.78 6.97 5.43
N ARG A 40 -8.22 6.97 6.64
CA ARG A 40 -8.69 6.15 7.77
C ARG A 40 -10.10 6.55 8.23
N ASP A 41 -10.43 7.83 8.14
CA ASP A 41 -11.70 8.40 8.65
C ASP A 41 -12.81 8.43 7.58
N ALA A 42 -12.59 7.78 6.43
CA ALA A 42 -13.58 7.76 5.38
C ALA A 42 -14.88 7.08 5.86
N LYS A 43 -16.03 7.63 5.48
CA LYS A 43 -17.35 7.03 5.82
C LYS A 43 -17.66 5.77 5.02
N LEU A 44 -17.02 5.61 3.86
CA LEU A 44 -17.17 4.43 3.01
C LEU A 44 -16.09 3.42 3.39
N GLY A 45 -16.50 2.22 3.81
CA GLY A 45 -15.57 1.14 4.19
C GLY A 45 -14.61 0.75 3.06
N LEU A 46 -14.98 0.99 1.80
CA LEU A 46 -14.09 0.81 0.65
C LEU A 46 -12.87 1.74 0.71
N LEU A 47 -13.06 2.99 1.13
CA LEU A 47 -11.99 3.99 1.21
C LEU A 47 -11.09 3.80 2.44
N GLN A 48 -11.65 3.29 3.55
CA GLN A 48 -10.89 2.98 4.76
C GLN A 48 -9.80 1.92 4.52
N ARG A 49 -10.07 1.00 3.59
CA ARG A 49 -9.17 -0.11 3.22
C ARG A 49 -8.09 0.29 2.21
N LEU A 50 -8.17 1.48 1.63
CA LEU A 50 -7.17 1.96 0.68
C LEU A 50 -5.95 2.46 1.43
N CYS A 51 -4.79 2.02 0.96
CA CYS A 51 -3.49 2.32 1.52
C CYS A 51 -2.53 2.74 0.40
N TYR A 52 -1.45 3.41 0.81
CA TYR A 52 -0.34 3.73 -0.07
C TYR A 52 0.99 3.41 0.64
N ALA A 53 2.00 3.07 -0.15
CA ALA A 53 3.37 2.93 0.27
C ALA A 53 4.29 3.78 -0.63
N TYR A 54 5.17 4.54 0.00
CA TYR A 54 6.25 5.25 -0.68
C TYR A 54 7.40 4.28 -0.92
N VAL A 55 7.77 4.08 -2.18
CA VAL A 55 8.84 3.20 -2.60
C VAL A 55 10.11 4.02 -2.77
N SER A 56 11.19 3.56 -2.15
CA SER A 56 12.52 4.15 -2.23
C SER A 56 12.96 4.27 -3.69
N HIS A 57 13.72 5.33 -4.02
CA HIS A 57 14.10 5.63 -5.40
C HIS A 57 14.80 4.48 -6.13
N ASP A 58 15.65 3.74 -5.41
CA ASP A 58 16.48 2.66 -5.95
C ASP A 58 15.76 1.30 -5.95
N ALA A 59 14.52 1.24 -5.43
CA ALA A 59 13.77 0.01 -5.36
C ALA A 59 12.95 -0.23 -6.64
N ASP A 60 12.88 -1.51 -7.03
CA ASP A 60 12.00 -1.96 -8.09
C ASP A 60 10.55 -1.96 -7.59
N THR A 61 9.72 -1.18 -8.26
CA THR A 61 8.32 -0.98 -7.90
C THR A 61 7.48 -2.19 -8.29
N ASP A 62 7.83 -2.90 -9.37
CA ASP A 62 7.13 -4.12 -9.80
C ASP A 62 7.33 -5.25 -8.78
N ASP A 63 8.53 -5.37 -8.22
CA ASP A 63 8.82 -6.32 -7.14
C ASP A 63 8.06 -5.99 -5.86
N VAL A 64 7.93 -4.70 -5.51
CA VAL A 64 7.10 -4.28 -4.37
C VAL A 64 5.63 -4.63 -4.61
N VAL A 65 5.10 -4.34 -5.79
CA VAL A 65 3.71 -4.68 -6.16
C VAL A 65 3.49 -6.18 -6.11
N ARG A 66 4.42 -6.98 -6.68
CA ARG A 66 4.35 -8.44 -6.62
C ARG A 66 4.33 -8.95 -5.19
N ARG A 67 5.25 -8.46 -4.35
CA ARG A 67 5.34 -8.86 -2.95
C ARG A 67 4.10 -8.45 -2.14
N LEU A 68 3.49 -7.29 -2.43
CA LEU A 68 2.22 -6.89 -1.81
C LEU A 68 1.08 -7.83 -2.23
N ASN A 69 1.02 -8.25 -3.49
CA ASN A 69 0.02 -9.20 -3.96
C ASN A 69 0.23 -10.64 -3.42
N GLU A 70 1.38 -10.95 -2.83
CA GLU A 70 1.61 -12.22 -2.12
C GLU A 70 0.96 -12.25 -0.72
N PHE A 71 0.52 -11.11 -0.17
CA PHE A 71 -0.19 -11.07 1.11
C PHE A 71 -1.64 -11.54 0.93
N PRO A 72 -2.11 -12.54 1.70
CA PRO A 72 -3.48 -13.02 1.60
C PRO A 72 -4.51 -11.95 2.03
N GLU A 73 -4.12 -10.98 2.85
CA GLU A 73 -4.96 -9.88 3.31
C GLU A 73 -5.09 -8.73 2.30
N ILE A 74 -4.20 -8.68 1.30
CA ILE A 74 -4.26 -7.67 0.25
C ILE A 74 -5.18 -8.16 -0.86
N GLU A 75 -6.13 -7.32 -1.26
CA GLU A 75 -7.07 -7.58 -2.35
C GLU A 75 -6.46 -7.19 -3.70
N THR A 76 -5.86 -6.00 -3.78
CA THR A 76 -5.16 -5.52 -4.97
C THR A 76 -3.99 -4.62 -4.59
N ALA A 77 -2.91 -4.64 -5.37
CA ALA A 77 -1.83 -3.67 -5.32
C ALA A 77 -1.43 -3.23 -6.74
N SER A 78 -1.21 -1.93 -6.94
CA SER A 78 -0.85 -1.37 -8.24
C SER A 78 -0.09 -0.04 -8.11
N GLU A 79 0.70 0.29 -9.13
CA GLU A 79 1.15 1.67 -9.32
C GLU A 79 -0.05 2.57 -9.67
N PRO A 80 -0.13 3.80 -9.15
CA PRO A 80 -1.09 4.77 -9.61
C PRO A 80 -0.80 5.09 -11.09
N PRO A 81 -1.84 5.27 -11.93
CA PRO A 81 -1.64 5.55 -13.34
C PRO A 81 -0.75 6.78 -13.52
N ARG A 82 0.30 6.63 -14.33
CA ARG A 82 1.19 7.75 -14.68
C ARG A 82 0.33 8.83 -15.32
N ARG A 83 0.20 9.98 -14.64
CA ARG A 83 -0.43 11.16 -15.23
C ARG A 83 0.44 11.59 -16.41
N HIS A 84 0.03 11.25 -17.62
CA HIS A 84 0.45 11.94 -18.82
C HIS A 84 -0.19 13.33 -18.77
N LEU A 85 0.59 14.30 -18.31
CA LEU A 85 0.30 15.72 -18.52
C LEU A 85 0.92 16.14 -19.86
#